data_AF-A0A7V9RE03-F1
#
_entry.id   AF-A0A7V9RE03-F1
#
_cell.length_a   1.000
_cell.length_b   1.000
_cell.length_c   1.000
_cell.angle_alpha   90.00
_cell.angle_beta   90.00
_cell.angle_gamma   90.00
#
_symmetry.space_group_name_H-M   'P 1'
#
loop_
_entity.id
_entity.type
_entity.pdbx_description
1 polymer ?
#
loop_
_entity_poly.entity_id
_entity_poly.type
_entity_poly.pdbx_seq_one_letter_code
_entity_poly.pdbx_strand_id
1 'polypeptide(L)' 'MSKLDVYLRSIEKFGATGAVLTSNQAVMLRFPSGDRHATQVTPHDQLVILVREVAPPAALDQIDRQRPAQF' A
#
# COMPACT_ATOMS: atom_id res chain seq x y z
N MET A 1 1.29 -9.57 13.40
CA MET A 1 1.92 -9.37 12.08
C MET A 1 1.16 -8.29 11.39
N SER A 2 1.87 -7.27 10.89
CA SER A 2 1.23 -6.14 10.23
C SER A 2 0.53 -6.63 8.97
N LYS A 3 -0.57 -6.01 8.56
CA LYS A 3 -1.21 -6.41 7.28
C LYS A 3 -0.29 -6.08 6.10
N LEU A 4 0.66 -5.19 6.31
CA LEU A 4 1.64 -4.76 5.32
C LEU A 4 2.75 -5.80 5.08
N ASP A 5 3.04 -6.65 6.08
CA ASP A 5 4.08 -7.70 6.01
C ASP A 5 3.89 -8.62 4.79
N VAL A 6 2.64 -8.92 4.42
CA VAL A 6 2.31 -9.80 3.28
C VAL A 6 2.77 -9.18 1.95
N TYR A 7 2.63 -7.86 1.80
CA TYR A 7 3.05 -7.15 0.60
C TYR A 7 4.57 -6.98 0.56
N LEU A 8 5.21 -6.70 1.69
CA LEU A 8 6.68 -6.63 1.78
C LEU A 8 7.34 -7.95 1.40
N ARG A 9 6.83 -9.06 1.93
CA ARG A 9 7.30 -10.40 1.54
C ARG A 9 7.10 -10.69 0.06
N SER A 10 6.02 -10.19 -0.54
CA SER A 10 5.78 -10.36 -1.97
C SER A 10 6.77 -9.54 -2.80
N ILE A 11 7.04 -8.29 -2.41
CA ILE A 11 8.03 -7.43 -3.04
C ILE A 11 9.41 -8.10 -3.01
N GLU A 12 9.83 -8.56 -1.84
CA GLU A 12 11.11 -9.25 -1.64
C GLU A 12 11.18 -10.55 -2.45
N LYS A 13 10.16 -11.41 -2.34
CA LYS A 13 10.11 -12.71 -3.01
C LYS A 13 10.18 -12.60 -4.53
N PHE A 14 9.52 -11.60 -5.11
CA PHE A 14 9.49 -11.43 -6.56
C PHE A 14 10.63 -10.54 -7.09
N GLY A 15 11.41 -9.91 -6.21
CA GLY A 15 12.44 -8.94 -6.61
C GLY A 15 11.84 -7.67 -7.22
N ALA A 16 10.68 -7.25 -6.73
CA ALA A 16 10.05 -6.00 -7.12
C ALA A 16 10.77 -4.81 -6.45
N THR A 17 10.75 -3.65 -7.08
CA THR A 17 11.22 -2.39 -6.48
C THR A 17 10.19 -1.76 -5.55
N GLY A 18 8.93 -2.19 -5.65
CA GLY A 18 7.85 -1.75 -4.78
C GLY A 18 6.48 -2.27 -5.21
N ALA A 19 5.46 -1.85 -4.48
CA ALA A 19 4.06 -2.12 -4.80
C ALA A 19 3.25 -0.82 -4.76
N VAL A 20 2.28 -0.71 -5.66
CA VAL A 20 1.26 0.34 -5.66
C VAL A 20 -0.06 -0.31 -5.31
N LEU A 21 -0.67 0.20 -4.25
CA LEU A 21 -1.98 -0.20 -3.76
C LEU A 21 -2.96 0.94 -4.10
N THR A 22 -4.00 0.62 -4.85
CA THR A 22 -5.06 1.57 -5.20
C THR A 22 -6.40 0.99 -4.76
N SER A 23 -7.27 1.84 -4.22
CA SER A 23 -8.57 1.42 -3.68
C SER A 23 -9.38 0.65 -4.73
N ASN A 24 -9.82 -0.56 -4.37
CA ASN A 24 -10.62 -1.45 -5.21
C ASN A 24 -9.95 -1.83 -6.54
N GLN A 25 -8.61 -1.80 -6.59
CA GLN A 25 -7.83 -2.19 -7.76
C GLN A 25 -6.88 -3.35 -7.42
N ALA A 26 -6.43 -4.02 -8.48
CA ALA A 26 -5.39 -5.03 -8.41
C ALA A 26 -4.08 -4.41 -7.89
N VAL A 27 -3.38 -5.13 -7.00
CA VAL A 27 -2.06 -4.73 -6.52
C VAL A 27 -1.09 -4.69 -7.70
N MET A 28 -0.41 -3.57 -7.89
CA MET A 28 0.59 -3.41 -8.95
C MET A 28 1.98 -3.53 -8.35
N LEU A 29 2.73 -4.55 -8.74
CA LEU A 29 4.14 -4.69 -8.40
C LEU A 29 4.98 -3.98 -9.45
N ARG A 30 5.90 -3.12 -9.01
CA ARG A 30 6.86 -2.43 -9.88
C ARG A 30 8.13 -3.24 -9.96
N PHE A 31 8.59 -3.52 -11.18
CA PHE A 31 9.88 -4.16 -11.43
C PHE A 31 10.75 -3.23 -12.28
N PRO A 32 12.09 -3.42 -12.28
CA PRO A 32 12.96 -2.65 -13.17
C PRO A 32 12.61 -2.82 -14.66
N SER A 33 12.04 -3.97 -15.02
CA SER A 33 11.61 -4.29 -16.39
C SER A 33 10.20 -3.79 -16.75
N GLY A 34 9.45 -3.22 -15.79
CA GLY A 34 8.08 -2.77 -15.98
C GLY A 34 7.09 -3.27 -14.93
N ASP A 35 5.89 -2.71 -14.94
CA ASP A 35 4.86 -2.94 -13.93
C ASP A 35 4.04 -4.21 -14.22
N ARG A 36 3.62 -4.92 -13.17
CA ARG A 36 2.75 -6.11 -13.27
C ARG A 36 1.62 -6.03 -12.26
N HIS A 37 0.41 -6.36 -12.70
CA HIS A 37 -0.74 -6.50 -11.81
C HIS A 37 -0.83 -7.91 -11.25
N ALA A 38 -0.95 -8.01 -9.93
CA ALA A 38 -1.30 -9.25 -9.25
C ALA A 38 -2.82 -9.49 -9.35
N THR A 39 -3.25 -10.74 -9.19
CA THR A 39 -4.68 -11.09 -9.18
C THR A 39 -5.41 -10.58 -7.94
N GLN A 40 -4.66 -10.30 -6.87
CA GLN A 40 -5.23 -9.81 -5.61
C GLN A 40 -5.68 -8.36 -5.77
N VAL A 41 -6.94 -8.11 -5.40
CA VAL A 41 -7.53 -6.76 -5.30
C VAL A 41 -7.49 -6.32 -3.85
N THR A 42 -7.19 -5.04 -3.60
CA THR A 42 -7.23 -4.45 -2.26
C THR A 42 -8.49 -3.61 -2.08
N PRO A 43 -9.45 -4.05 -1.25
CA PRO A 43 -10.62 -3.24 -0.90
C PRO A 43 -10.22 -1.92 -0.23
N HIS A 44 -11.01 -0.87 -0.43
CA HIS A 44 -10.75 0.45 0.15
C HIS A 44 -10.54 0.40 1.67
N ASP A 45 -11.42 -0.27 2.42
CA ASP A 45 -11.34 -0.35 3.88
C ASP A 45 -10.05 -1.05 4.35
N GLN A 46 -9.60 -2.06 3.60
CA GLN A 46 -8.32 -2.72 3.88
C GLN A 46 -7.15 -1.77 3.64
N LEU A 47 -7.20 -0.98 2.57
CA LEU A 47 -6.17 0.00 2.25
C LEU A 47 -6.09 1.10 3.31
N VAL A 48 -7.23 1.59 3.81
CA VAL A 48 -7.27 2.57 4.90
C VAL A 48 -6.64 2.03 6.17
N ILE A 49 -6.91 0.77 6.53
CA ILE A 49 -6.27 0.13 7.68
C ILE A 49 -4.75 0.07 7.52
N LEU A 50 -4.26 -0.28 6.33
CA LEU A 50 -2.81 -0.32 6.04
C LEU A 50 -2.17 1.07 6.19
N VAL A 51 -2.79 2.10 5.63
CA VAL A 51 -2.31 3.48 5.77
C VAL A 51 -2.28 3.88 7.24
N ARG A 52 -3.34 3.59 7.99
CA ARG A 52 -3.41 3.94 9.42
C ARG A 52 -2.37 3.21 10.28
N GLU A 53 -1.92 2.05 9.85
CA GLU A 53 -0.91 1.26 10.55
C GLU A 53 0.51 1.84 10.42
N VAL A 54 0.83 2.47 9.29
CA VAL A 54 2.20 2.95 8.99
C VAL A 54 2.36 4.46 8.89
N ALA A 55 1.26 5.20 8.79
CA ALA A 55 1.28 6.64 8.67
C ALA A 55 1.91 7.29 9.92
N PRO A 56 2.79 8.29 9.77
CA PRO A 56 3.27 9.09 10.88
C PRO A 56 2.10 9.79 11.61
N PRO A 57 2.19 10.07 12.92
CA PRO A 57 1.12 10.73 13.67
C PRO A 57 0.67 12.08 13.06
N ALA A 58 1.61 12.84 12.50
CA ALA A 58 1.30 14.10 11.83
C ALA A 58 0.47 13.90 10.54
N ALA A 59 0.73 12.82 9.79
CA ALA A 59 -0.04 12.48 8.61
C ALA A 59 -1.44 11.99 9.00
N LEU A 60 -1.56 11.20 10.06
CA LEU A 60 -2.85 10.75 10.58
C LEU A 60 -3.76 11.91 11.00
N ASP A 61 -3.22 12.89 11.73
CA ASP A 61 -3.98 14.09 12.11
C ASP A 61 -4.48 14.88 10.88
N GLN A 62 -3.68 14.93 9.80
CA GLN A 62 -4.11 15.55 8.54
C GLN A 62 -5.24 14.75 7.87
N ILE A 63 -5.14 13.42 7.81
CA ILE A 63 -6.17 12.53 7.25
C ILE A 63 -7.48 12.67 8.03
N ASP A 64 -7.43 12.64 9.36
CA ASP A 64 -8.61 12.72 10.23
C ASP A 64 -9.30 14.09 10.13
N ARG A 65 -8.54 15.15 9.79
CA ARG A 65 -9.06 16.49 9.47
C ARG A 65 -9.48 16.67 8.01
N GLN A 66 -9.52 15.59 7.22
CA GLN A 66 -9.84 15.61 5.79
C GLN A 66 -8.96 16.55 4.97
N ARG A 67 -7.68 16.68 5.34
CA ARG A 67 -6.67 17.46 4.62
C ARG A 67 -5.78 16.52 3.80
N PRO A 68 -5.18 17.02 2.70
CA PRO A 68 -4.13 16.28 2.00
C PRO A 68 -3.01 15.93 2.98
N ALA A 69 -2.71 14.64 3.10
CA ALA A 69 -1.70 14.13 4.01
C ALA A 69 -0.33 14.10 3.34
N GLN A 70 0.71 14.49 4.09
CA GLN A 70 2.11 14.36 3.68
C GLN A 70 2.77 13.24 4.49
N PHE A 71 3.49 12.35 3.79
CA PHE A 71 4.13 11.15 4.33
C PHE A 71 5.65 11.25 4.24
#